data_AF-A0AAW1UAW3-F1
#
_entry.id   AF-A0AAW1UAW3-F1
#
_cell.length_a   1.000
_cell.length_b   1.000
_cell.length_c   1.000
_cell.angle_alpha   90.00
_cell.angle_beta   90.00
_cell.angle_gamma   90.00
#
_symmetry.space_group_name_H-M   'P 1'
#
loop_
_entity.id
_entity.type
_entity.pdbx_description
1 polymer ?
#
loop_
_entity_poly.entity_id
_entity_poly.type
_entity_poly.pdbx_seq_one_letter_code
_entity_poly.pdbx_strand_id
1 'polypeptide(L)'
;MCDQIIEHLLSWKPIDELHVLLNQAENELVKRVFWSGSRRRRVPWWNESYETSNRNSKHAYNKLKECFTIENHVEYKKLRAKSRFIMKESEKNSWRSYVSSINSYTSASDV
;
A
#
# COMPACT_ATOMS: atom_id res chain seq x y z
N MET A 1 -30.97 0.61 -45.33
CA MET A 1 -29.57 0.18 -45.12
C MET A 1 -28.87 0.99 -44.02
N CYS A 2 -29.21 2.27 -43.81
CA CYS A 2 -28.71 3.06 -42.68
C CYS A 2 -29.34 2.71 -41.31
N ASP A 3 -30.56 2.17 -41.28
CA ASP A 3 -31.25 1.87 -40.01
C ASP A 3 -30.58 0.75 -39.21
N GLN A 4 -29.93 -0.21 -39.87
CA GLN A 4 -29.20 -1.29 -39.18
C GLN A 4 -27.92 -0.80 -38.50
N ILE A 5 -27.32 0.29 -38.99
CA ILE A 5 -26.13 0.88 -38.39
C ILE A 5 -26.52 1.68 -37.14
N ILE A 6 -27.69 2.32 -37.13
CA ILE A 6 -28.21 3.07 -35.98
C ILE A 6 -28.61 2.12 -34.84
N GLU A 7 -29.29 1.02 -35.14
CA GLU A 7 -29.57 -0.07 -34.19
C GLU A 7 -28.27 -0.66 -33.60
N HIS A 8 -27.25 -0.88 -34.44
CA HIS A 8 -25.94 -1.37 -34.01
C HIS A 8 -25.15 -0.35 -33.16
N LEU A 9 -25.36 0.96 -33.36
CA LEU A 9 -24.75 2.02 -32.55
C LEU A 9 -25.49 2.29 -31.24
N LEU A 10 -26.80 2.03 -31.18
CA LEU A 10 -27.60 2.02 -29.94
C LEU A 10 -27.36 0.74 -29.09
N SER A 11 -26.75 -0.29 -29.68
CA SER A 11 -26.24 -1.47 -28.97
C SER A 11 -24.97 -1.19 -28.16
N TRP A 12 -24.33 -0.03 -28.36
CA TRP A 12 -23.19 0.37 -27.54
C TRP A 12 -23.74 0.85 -26.21
N LYS A 13 -23.54 -0.01 -25.22
CA LYS A 13 -23.89 0.24 -23.83
C LYS A 13 -23.42 1.65 -23.45
N PRO A 14 -24.33 2.52 -22.95
CA PRO A 14 -23.97 3.89 -22.59
C PRO A 14 -22.69 3.91 -21.77
N ILE A 15 -21.83 4.91 -21.97
CA ILE A 15 -20.55 5.05 -21.25
C ILE A 15 -20.75 4.91 -19.73
N ASP A 16 -21.92 5.29 -19.23
CA ASP A 16 -22.35 5.15 -17.84
C ASP A 16 -22.47 3.68 -17.38
N GLU A 17 -22.93 2.77 -18.23
CA GLU A 17 -22.99 1.32 -17.92
C GLU A 17 -21.57 0.72 -17.84
N LEU A 18 -20.65 1.13 -18.71
CA LEU A 18 -19.24 0.70 -18.61
C LEU A 18 -18.59 1.22 -17.34
N HIS A 19 -18.89 2.46 -16.93
CA HIS A 19 -18.38 3.05 -15.69
C HIS A 19 -18.92 2.33 -14.44
N VAL A 20 -20.19 1.93 -14.45
CA VAL A 20 -20.79 1.11 -13.38
C VAL A 20 -20.15 -0.27 -13.31
N LEU A 21 -19.93 -0.92 -14.46
CA LEU A 21 -19.29 -2.23 -14.52
C LEU A 21 -17.83 -2.20 -14.08
N LEU A 22 -17.09 -1.14 -14.42
CA LEU A 22 -15.72 -0.93 -13.94
C LEU A 22 -15.68 -0.74 -12.42
N ASN A 23 -16.54 0.11 -11.87
CA ASN A 23 -16.63 0.30 -10.41
C ASN A 23 -17.06 -0.98 -9.70
N GLN A 24 -17.98 -1.76 -10.28
CA GLN A 24 -18.39 -3.04 -9.73
C GLN A 24 -17.22 -4.04 -9.73
N ALA A 25 -16.48 -4.14 -10.84
CA ALA A 25 -15.32 -5.00 -10.95
C ALA A 25 -14.21 -4.59 -9.97
N GLU A 26 -13.94 -3.29 -9.82
CA GLU A 26 -12.99 -2.77 -8.83
C GLU A 26 -13.42 -3.14 -7.39
N ASN A 27 -14.70 -2.99 -7.05
CA ASN A 27 -15.22 -3.36 -5.74
C ASN A 27 -15.14 -4.88 -5.48
N GLU A 28 -15.40 -5.73 -6.48
CA GLU A 28 -15.25 -7.18 -6.35
C GLU A 28 -13.78 -7.61 -6.23
N LEU A 29 -12.86 -6.95 -6.94
CA LEU A 29 -11.42 -7.16 -6.77
C LEU A 29 -10.94 -6.75 -5.38
N VAL A 30 -11.41 -5.62 -4.86
CA VAL A 30 -11.09 -5.17 -3.50
C VAL A 30 -11.57 -6.17 -2.46
N LYS A 31 -12.79 -6.70 -2.59
CA LYS A 31 -13.32 -7.78 -1.71
C LYS A 31 -12.49 -9.06 -1.79
N ARG A 32 -11.98 -9.43 -2.97
CA ARG A 32 -11.16 -10.64 -3.17
C ARG A 32 -9.77 -10.54 -2.54
N VAL A 33 -9.21 -9.33 -2.47
CA VAL A 33 -7.90 -9.08 -1.86
C VAL A 33 -8.02 -8.91 -0.34
N PHE A 34 -9.21 -8.62 0.18
CA PHE A 34 -9.47 -8.38 1.60
C PHE A 34 -9.82 -9.68 2.34
N TRP A 35 -8.82 -10.27 3.00
CA TRP A 35 -9.00 -11.10 4.21
C TRP A 35 -9.69 -12.46 4.10
N SER A 36 -8.98 -13.41 3.50
CA SER A 36 -8.90 -14.76 4.06
C SER A 36 -7.78 -14.83 5.12
N GLY A 37 -8.18 -14.51 6.36
CA GLY A 37 -7.64 -15.04 7.62
C GLY A 37 -6.13 -15.29 7.78
N SER A 38 -5.34 -14.25 8.07
CA SER A 38 -4.10 -14.38 8.84
C SER A 38 -3.73 -13.04 9.47
N ARG A 39 -3.89 -12.96 10.79
CA ARG A 39 -3.53 -11.78 11.59
C ARG A 39 -2.01 -11.71 11.72
N ARG A 40 -1.33 -11.01 10.80
CA ARG A 40 -0.12 -10.19 11.03
C ARG A 40 0.41 -9.68 9.70
N ARG A 41 0.95 -8.46 9.72
CA ARG A 41 1.61 -7.86 8.56
C ARG A 41 2.70 -8.83 8.10
N ARG A 42 2.70 -9.19 6.81
CA ARG A 42 3.58 -10.18 6.15
C ARG A 42 5.08 -9.84 6.21
N VAL A 43 5.47 -8.97 7.12
CA VAL A 43 6.75 -8.32 7.10
C VAL A 43 7.23 -8.11 8.54
N PRO A 44 8.07 -9.04 9.02
CA PRO A 44 8.51 -9.11 10.41
C PRO A 44 9.24 -7.87 10.92
N TRP A 45 9.71 -7.02 10.00
CA TRP A 45 10.33 -5.74 10.33
C TRP A 45 9.34 -4.63 10.69
N TRP A 46 8.02 -4.88 10.67
CA TRP A 46 7.05 -3.80 10.87
C TRP A 46 6.87 -3.58 12.35
N ASN A 47 7.56 -2.58 12.88
CA ASN A 47 7.50 -2.20 14.27
C ASN A 47 6.66 -0.93 14.47
N GLU A 48 6.22 -0.74 15.71
CA GLU A 48 5.43 0.42 16.12
C GLU A 48 6.20 1.74 15.91
N SER A 49 7.53 1.70 16.08
CA SER A 49 8.42 2.84 15.82
C SER A 49 8.38 3.31 14.35
N TYR A 50 8.52 2.39 13.41
CA TYR A 50 8.42 2.67 11.97
C TYR A 50 7.01 3.13 11.60
N GLU A 51 5.98 2.48 12.14
CA GLU A 51 4.59 2.87 11.89
C GLU A 51 4.32 4.32 12.31
N THR A 52 4.78 4.68 13.50
CA THR A 52 4.66 6.05 14.04
C THR A 52 5.44 7.04 13.18
N SER A 53 6.69 6.74 12.83
CA SER A 53 7.49 7.63 11.99
C SER A 53 6.95 7.78 10.58
N ASN A 54 6.39 6.71 10.00
CA ASN A 54 5.77 6.72 8.69
C ASN A 54 4.47 7.56 8.72
N ARG A 55 3.66 7.41 9.76
CA ARG A 55 2.45 8.25 9.97
C ARG A 55 2.81 9.72 10.06
N ASN A 56 3.87 10.08 10.81
CA ASN A 56 4.34 11.46 10.92
C ASN A 56 4.82 12.01 9.57
N SER A 57 5.58 11.22 8.79
CA SER A 57 6.02 11.63 7.45
C SER A 57 4.85 11.84 6.49
N LYS A 58 3.80 11.00 6.57
CA LYS A 58 2.58 11.16 5.77
C LYS A 58 1.78 12.39 6.18
N HIS A 59 1.66 12.63 7.48
CA HIS A 59 0.98 13.82 7.98
C HIS A 59 1.67 15.11 7.49
N ALA A 60 3.00 15.19 7.58
CA ALA A 60 3.75 16.33 7.06
C ALA A 60 3.64 16.48 5.53
N TYR A 61 3.53 15.37 4.78
CA TYR A 61 3.25 15.43 3.35
C TYR A 61 1.87 16.01 3.03
N ASN A 62 0.84 15.62 3.79
CA ASN A 62 -0.51 16.15 3.63
C ASN A 62 -0.53 17.66 3.92
N LYS A 63 0.12 18.09 5.01
CA LYS A 63 0.29 19.51 5.34
C LYS A 63 0.99 20.30 4.23
N LEU A 64 2.05 19.73 3.64
CA LEU A 64 2.75 20.32 2.49
C LEU A 64 1.85 20.44 1.25
N LYS A 65 0.99 19.45 1.00
CA LYS A 65 0.05 19.44 -0.13
C LYS A 65 -1.03 20.50 0.02
N GLU A 66 -1.52 20.71 1.25
CA GLU A 66 -2.49 21.75 1.57
C GLU A 66 -1.87 23.14 1.43
N CYS A 67 -0.67 23.34 1.98
CA CYS A 67 0.04 24.62 1.95
C CYS A 67 1.52 24.41 1.62
N PHE A 68 1.91 24.74 0.39
CA PHE A 68 3.30 24.64 -0.05
C PHE A 68 4.14 25.81 0.48
N THR A 69 4.69 25.64 1.68
CA THR A 69 5.69 26.55 2.27
C THR A 69 7.06 25.88 2.35
N ILE A 70 8.13 26.68 2.41
CA ILE A 70 9.50 26.16 2.50
C ILE A 70 9.68 25.39 3.81
N GLU A 71 9.11 25.88 4.90
CA GLU A 71 9.14 25.26 6.21
C GLU A 71 8.47 23.88 6.19
N ASN A 72 7.27 23.79 5.59
CA ASN A 72 6.56 22.51 5.43
C ASN A 72 7.35 21.54 4.55
N HIS A 73 8.01 22.03 3.50
CA HIS A 73 8.81 21.19 2.62
C HIS A 73 10.06 20.64 3.34
N VAL A 74 10.75 21.47 4.11
CA VAL A 74 11.90 21.06 4.94
C VAL A 74 11.46 20.06 6.01
N GLU A 75 10.35 20.33 6.70
CA GLU A 75 9.79 19.45 7.73
C GLU A 75 9.45 18.06 7.14
N TYR A 76 8.75 18.02 6.00
CA TYR A 76 8.46 16.78 5.30
C TYR A 76 9.73 16.01 4.93
N LYS A 77 10.75 16.69 4.37
CA LYS A 77 12.02 16.05 3.98
C LYS A 77 12.74 15.44 5.19
N LYS A 78 12.78 16.15 6.33
CA LYS A 78 13.35 15.65 7.59
C LYS A 78 12.61 14.39 8.08
N LEU A 79 11.28 14.45 8.15
CA LEU A 79 10.47 13.33 8.63
C LEU A 79 10.51 12.12 7.69
N ARG A 80 10.56 12.35 6.37
CA ARG A 80 10.74 11.30 5.37
C ARG A 80 12.10 10.61 5.51
N ALA A 81 13.18 11.39 5.71
CA ALA A 81 14.50 10.83 5.95
C ALA A 81 14.53 9.97 7.22
N LYS A 82 13.93 10.46 8.31
CA LYS A 82 13.79 9.71 9.58
C LYS A 82 13.03 8.40 9.40
N SER A 83 11.88 8.44 8.70
CA SER A 83 11.09 7.24 8.43
C SER A 83 11.86 6.20 7.63
N ARG A 84 12.60 6.61 6.58
CA ARG A 84 13.46 5.69 5.80
C ARG A 84 14.59 5.10 6.62
N PHE A 85 15.19 5.89 7.52
CA PHE A 85 16.22 5.40 8.42
C PHE A 85 15.68 4.29 9.34
N ILE A 86 14.57 4.56 10.03
CA ILE A 86 13.94 3.60 10.95
C ILE A 86 13.49 2.34 10.20
N MET A 87 12.96 2.47 8.98
CA MET A 87 12.61 1.32 8.14
C MET A 87 13.80 0.39 7.91
N LYS A 88 14.94 0.95 7.46
CA LYS A 88 16.16 0.18 7.20
C LYS A 88 16.74 -0.43 8.47
N GLU A 89 16.68 0.28 9.59
CA GLU A 89 17.11 -0.23 10.89
C GLU A 89 16.24 -1.41 11.34
N SER A 90 14.93 -1.31 11.14
CA SER A 90 13.97 -2.35 11.49
C SER A 90 14.14 -3.60 10.61
N GLU A 91 14.33 -3.40 9.30
CA GLU A 91 14.71 -4.45 8.35
C GLU A 91 15.98 -5.19 8.80
N LYS A 92 17.04 -4.43 9.08
CA LYS A 92 18.34 -4.95 9.51
C LYS A 92 18.23 -5.74 10.82
N ASN A 93 17.50 -5.23 11.80
CA ASN A 93 17.33 -5.88 13.10
C ASN A 93 16.48 -7.14 12.98
N SER A 94 15.38 -7.08 12.22
CA SER A 94 14.55 -8.25 11.95
C SER A 94 15.35 -9.37 11.26
N TRP A 95 16.15 -9.02 10.26
CA TRP A 95 17.02 -9.98 9.58
C TRP A 95 18.05 -10.60 10.52
N ARG A 96 18.71 -9.77 11.34
CA ARG A 96 19.67 -10.26 12.35
C ARG A 96 19.02 -11.23 13.33
N SER A 97 17.84 -10.90 13.83
CA SER A 97 17.10 -11.78 14.75
C SER A 97 16.72 -13.11 14.10
N TYR A 98 16.29 -13.09 12.84
CA TYR A 98 15.97 -14.30 12.09
C TYR A 98 17.21 -15.19 11.92
N VAL A 99 18.32 -14.64 11.43
CA VAL A 99 19.57 -15.41 11.27
C VAL A 99 20.06 -15.96 12.62
N SER A 100 20.00 -15.17 13.70
CA SER A 100 20.38 -15.64 15.03
C SER A 100 19.45 -16.74 15.58
N SER A 101 18.22 -16.85 15.08
CA SER A 101 17.28 -17.91 15.49
C SER A 101 17.57 -19.26 14.84
N ILE A 102 18.33 -19.28 13.73
CA ILE A 102 18.78 -20.49 13.05
C ILE A 102 19.97 -21.06 13.83
N ASN A 103 19.78 -22.20 14.48
CA ASN A 103 20.75 -22.91 15.30
C ASN A 103 20.63 -24.44 15.10
N SER A 104 21.40 -25.23 15.86
CA SER A 104 21.43 -26.69 15.73
C SER A 104 20.10 -27.40 16.06
N TYR A 105 19.15 -26.69 16.66
CA TYR A 105 17.81 -27.21 17.00
C TYR A 105 16.74 -26.83 15.98
N THR A 106 17.07 -26.01 14.98
CA THR A 106 16.13 -25.61 13.91
C THR A 106 16.13 -26.70 12.84
N SER A 107 14.96 -27.33 12.61
CA SER A 107 14.84 -28.36 11.58
C SER A 107 14.80 -27.72 10.19
N ALA A 108 15.22 -28.45 9.16
CA ALA A 108 15.16 -27.97 7.78
C ALA A 108 13.73 -27.69 7.28
N SER A 109 12.70 -28.17 7.99
CA SER A 109 11.30 -27.89 7.70
C SER A 109 10.81 -26.55 8.28
N ASP A 110 11.53 -25.98 9.26
CA ASP A 110 11.15 -24.76 9.99
C ASP A 110 11.84 -23.49 9.45
N VAL A 111 12.77 -23.65 8.50
CA VAL A 111 13.52 -22.57 7.82
C VAL A 111 12.92 -22.30 6.45
#